data_AF-A0A9Q7ZT84-F1
#
_entry.id   AF-A0A9Q7ZT84-F1
#
_cell.length_a   1.000
_cell.length_b   1.000
_cell.length_c   1.000
_cell.angle_alpha   90.00
_cell.angle_beta   90.00
_cell.angle_gamma   90.00
#
_symmetry.space_group_name_H-M   'P 1'
#
loop_
_entity.id
_entity.type
_entity.pdbx_description
1 polymer ?
#
loop_
_entity_poly.entity_id
_entity_poly.type
_entity_poly.pdbx_seq_one_letter_code
_entity_poly.pdbx_strand_id
1 'polypeptide(L)'
;MKIYIIDQNGDLALQNGRSIVVEFADGKSLELAGSPQPLPEGIPDGIHIWGGRIPYQTSEEVKTSQLDFKPVAANGMIVSPLPIKESDSCVTEMFIADDDGSLQPLKGSRVVIALENGKTLEFMEHYANNGLLVWGGREPDSQLPFEEVKQRTESLGVYLLAGNVVHVFPYKVE
;
A
#
# COMPACT_ATOMS: atom_id res chain seq x y z
N MET A 1 2.25 5.51 11.89
CA MET A 1 2.97 5.33 10.60
C MET A 1 3.40 6.68 10.03
N LYS A 2 4.38 6.69 9.11
CA LYS A 2 4.80 7.88 8.36
C LYS A 2 4.75 7.59 6.86
N ILE A 3 4.20 8.51 6.07
CA ILE A 3 4.05 8.38 4.60
C ILE A 3 5.13 9.23 3.93
N TYR A 4 5.81 8.68 2.95
CA TYR A 4 6.83 9.36 2.16
C TYR A 4 6.57 9.16 0.67
N ILE A 5 6.82 10.19 -0.13
CA ILE A 5 7.01 10.03 -1.58
C ILE A 5 8.50 9.99 -1.89
N ILE A 6 8.85 9.34 -2.99
CA ILE A 6 10.19 9.39 -3.55
C ILE A 6 10.25 10.58 -4.50
N ASP A 7 11.12 11.53 -4.22
CA ASP A 7 11.30 12.71 -5.07
C ASP A 7 12.16 12.39 -6.32
N GLN A 8 12.34 13.40 -7.17
CA GLN A 8 13.11 13.28 -8.42
C GLN A 8 14.59 12.92 -8.23
N ASN A 9 15.13 13.09 -7.02
CA ASN A 9 16.51 12.72 -6.66
C ASN A 9 16.59 11.33 -6.04
N GLY A 10 15.44 10.67 -5.81
CA GLY A 10 15.37 9.40 -5.10
C GLY A 10 15.23 9.54 -3.58
N ASP A 11 15.14 10.75 -3.06
CA ASP A 11 15.06 11.02 -1.62
C ASP A 11 13.62 10.87 -1.10
N LEU A 12 13.49 10.54 0.19
CA LEU A 12 12.20 10.42 0.85
C LEU A 12 11.69 11.76 1.37
N ALA A 13 10.59 12.25 0.80
CA ALA A 13 9.91 13.46 1.25
C ALA A 13 8.67 13.11 2.10
N LEU A 14 8.69 13.47 3.38
CA LEU A 14 7.59 13.22 4.32
C LEU A 14 6.31 13.92 3.87
N GLN A 15 5.20 13.18 3.92
CA GLN A 15 3.87 13.67 3.60
C GLN A 15 2.99 13.70 4.86
N ASN A 16 2.14 14.73 4.96
CA ASN A 16 1.17 14.86 6.04
C ASN A 16 -0.15 14.23 5.62
N GLY A 17 -0.56 13.18 6.33
CA GLY A 17 -1.86 12.54 6.16
C GLY A 17 -1.93 11.22 6.90
N ARG A 18 -3.12 10.62 6.91
CA ARG A 18 -3.43 9.44 7.72
C ARG A 18 -3.62 8.16 6.93
N SER A 19 -3.85 8.26 5.62
CA SER A 19 -3.98 7.11 4.74
C SER A 19 -3.67 7.51 3.30
N ILE A 20 -3.50 6.50 2.45
CA ILE A 20 -3.35 6.69 1.01
C ILE A 20 -4.57 6.08 0.34
N VAL A 21 -5.18 6.81 -0.58
CA VAL A 21 -6.27 6.32 -1.42
C VAL A 21 -5.73 6.10 -2.82
N VAL A 22 -6.01 4.95 -3.39
CA VAL A 22 -5.62 4.58 -4.76
C VAL A 22 -6.89 4.42 -5.57
N GLU A 23 -7.03 5.17 -6.66
CA GLU A 23 -8.17 5.08 -7.57
C GLU A 23 -7.81 4.29 -8.83
N PHE A 24 -8.81 3.55 -9.32
CA PHE A 24 -8.70 2.68 -10.48
C PHE A 24 -9.60 3.17 -11.62
N ALA A 25 -9.28 2.78 -12.85
CA ALA A 25 -10.00 3.23 -14.05
C ALA A 25 -11.48 2.86 -14.08
N ASP A 26 -11.90 1.79 -13.38
CA ASP A 26 -13.30 1.41 -13.20
C ASP A 26 -14.05 2.20 -12.10
N GLY A 27 -13.40 3.17 -11.47
CA GLY A 27 -13.95 3.97 -10.38
C GLY A 27 -13.96 3.25 -9.03
N LYS A 28 -13.33 2.07 -8.91
CA LYS A 28 -13.05 1.45 -7.61
C LYS A 28 -11.83 2.10 -6.96
N SER A 29 -11.63 1.78 -5.69
CA SER A 29 -10.50 2.30 -4.93
C SER A 29 -9.93 1.28 -3.97
N LEU A 30 -8.70 1.54 -3.51
CA LEU A 30 -8.11 0.95 -2.32
C LEU A 30 -7.79 2.06 -1.33
N GLU A 31 -7.83 1.76 -0.03
CA GLU A 31 -7.32 2.65 1.00
C GLU A 31 -6.29 1.93 1.89
N LEU A 32 -5.08 2.50 1.98
CA LEU A 32 -3.94 2.03 2.76
C LEU A 32 -3.86 2.83 4.06
N ALA A 33 -4.04 2.18 5.20
CA ALA A 33 -4.03 2.87 6.49
C ALA A 33 -3.30 2.07 7.58
N GLY A 34 -2.78 2.77 8.58
CA GLY A 34 -2.19 2.13 9.75
C GLY A 34 -3.19 1.17 10.41
N SER A 35 -2.67 0.04 10.87
CA SER A 35 -3.50 -0.97 11.53
C SER A 35 -4.02 -0.46 12.88
N PRO A 36 -5.23 -0.84 13.30
CA PRO A 36 -5.77 -0.45 14.60
C PRO A 36 -4.90 -1.01 15.72
N GLN A 37 -4.70 -0.21 16.76
CA GLN A 37 -3.92 -0.58 17.94
C GLN A 37 -4.84 -0.74 19.17
N PRO A 38 -4.61 -1.74 20.03
CA PRO A 38 -3.57 -2.77 19.90
C PRO A 38 -3.92 -3.81 18.82
N LEU A 39 -2.90 -4.31 18.12
CA LEU A 39 -3.03 -5.47 17.26
C LEU A 39 -3.32 -6.75 18.08
N PRO A 40 -4.07 -7.73 17.54
CA PRO A 40 -4.20 -9.06 18.13
C PRO A 40 -2.83 -9.71 18.37
N GLU A 41 -2.73 -10.51 19.42
CA GLU A 41 -1.49 -11.22 19.78
C GLU A 41 -0.98 -12.07 18.60
N GLY A 42 0.31 -11.96 18.29
CA GLY A 42 0.94 -12.66 17.17
C GLY A 42 0.84 -11.97 15.81
N ILE A 43 0.09 -10.88 15.68
CA ILE A 43 0.05 -10.08 14.44
C ILE A 43 1.14 -9.00 14.49
N PRO A 44 2.12 -9.00 13.55
CA PRO A 44 3.17 -7.99 13.52
C PRO A 44 2.65 -6.61 13.10
N ASP A 45 3.39 -5.57 13.50
CA ASP A 45 3.15 -4.19 13.05
C ASP A 45 3.18 -4.09 11.52
N GLY A 46 2.19 -3.39 10.97
CA GLY A 46 1.84 -3.40 9.56
C GLY A 46 0.71 -2.42 9.22
N ILE A 47 0.16 -2.53 8.03
CA ILE A 47 -0.98 -1.71 7.57
C ILE A 47 -2.15 -2.57 7.13
N HIS A 48 -3.32 -1.97 7.09
CA HIS A 48 -4.48 -2.51 6.40
C HIS A 48 -4.58 -1.95 4.97
N ILE A 49 -4.88 -2.83 4.02
CA ILE A 49 -5.33 -2.47 2.68
C ILE A 49 -6.81 -2.81 2.59
N TRP A 50 -7.63 -1.79 2.36
CA TRP A 50 -9.07 -1.90 2.21
C TRP A 50 -9.46 -1.87 0.74
N GLY A 51 -10.37 -2.76 0.33
CA GLY A 51 -11.08 -2.69 -0.93
C GLY A 51 -12.21 -1.67 -0.82
N GLY A 52 -12.02 -0.49 -1.40
CA GLY A 52 -12.82 0.70 -1.20
C GLY A 52 -12.25 1.65 -0.15
N ARG A 53 -13.08 2.61 0.27
CA ARG A 53 -12.73 3.57 1.33
C ARG A 53 -13.00 2.98 2.70
N ILE A 54 -12.18 3.36 3.69
CA ILE A 54 -12.44 3.00 5.08
C ILE A 54 -13.73 3.70 5.53
N PRO A 55 -14.68 2.98 6.16
CA PRO A 55 -15.94 3.57 6.60
C PRO A 55 -15.72 4.52 7.78
N TYR A 56 -15.52 5.80 7.49
CA TYR A 56 -15.53 6.85 8.51
C TYR A 56 -16.97 7.25 8.82
N GLN A 57 -17.23 7.70 10.07
CA GLN A 57 -18.58 7.98 10.59
C GLN A 57 -19.41 9.00 9.76
N THR A 58 -18.78 9.67 8.79
CA THR A 58 -19.36 10.74 7.96
C THR A 58 -19.60 10.36 6.49
N SER A 59 -19.23 9.17 6.01
CA SER A 59 -19.37 8.85 4.58
C SER A 59 -20.78 8.37 4.23
N GLU A 60 -21.52 9.15 3.44
CA GLU A 60 -22.72 8.68 2.73
C GLU A 60 -22.29 7.63 1.70
N GLU A 61 -22.78 6.39 1.85
CA GLU A 61 -22.42 5.16 1.10
C GLU A 61 -20.95 4.73 1.16
N VAL A 62 -20.68 3.74 2.02
CA VAL A 62 -19.40 3.01 2.03
C VAL A 62 -19.33 2.09 0.81
N LYS A 63 -18.63 2.53 -0.24
CA LYS A 63 -18.30 1.66 -1.38
C LYS A 63 -17.19 0.70 -0.98
N THR A 64 -17.50 -0.60 -0.94
CA THR A 64 -16.52 -1.66 -0.66
C THR A 64 -16.36 -2.56 -1.88
N SER A 65 -15.17 -3.15 -2.01
CA SER A 65 -14.86 -4.14 -3.05
C SER A 65 -14.14 -5.32 -2.43
N GLN A 66 -14.39 -6.53 -2.92
CA GLN A 66 -13.51 -7.65 -2.59
C GLN A 66 -12.12 -7.41 -3.16
N LEU A 67 -11.10 -8.03 -2.58
CA LEU A 67 -9.73 -7.88 -3.03
C LEU A 67 -9.26 -9.13 -3.80
N ASP A 68 -8.50 -8.91 -4.86
CA ASP A 68 -7.66 -9.91 -5.50
C ASP A 68 -6.20 -9.69 -5.13
N PHE A 69 -5.46 -10.79 -5.00
CA PHE A 69 -4.07 -10.80 -4.55
C PHE A 69 -3.25 -11.74 -5.42
N LYS A 70 -2.24 -11.22 -6.09
CA LYS A 70 -1.32 -12.01 -6.93
C LYS A 70 0.10 -11.88 -6.40
N PRO A 71 0.67 -12.91 -5.77
CA PRO A 71 2.09 -12.91 -5.41
C PRO A 71 2.95 -12.78 -6.66
N VAL A 72 3.96 -11.91 -6.63
CA VAL A 72 4.92 -11.73 -7.74
C VAL A 72 6.36 -12.03 -7.33
N ALA A 73 6.65 -12.00 -6.02
CA ALA A 73 7.93 -12.36 -5.43
C ALA A 73 7.76 -12.71 -3.94
N ALA A 74 8.81 -13.21 -3.29
CA ALA A 74 8.78 -13.46 -1.84
C ALA A 74 8.56 -12.18 -1.00
N ASN A 75 8.89 -11.03 -1.57
CA ASN A 75 8.69 -9.71 -0.99
C ASN A 75 7.65 -8.86 -1.73
N GLY A 76 6.93 -9.41 -2.71
CA GLY A 76 6.11 -8.62 -3.62
C GLY A 76 4.74 -9.22 -3.93
N MET A 77 3.71 -8.38 -3.95
CA MET A 77 2.34 -8.77 -4.27
C MET A 77 1.63 -7.66 -5.04
N ILE A 78 0.79 -8.04 -6.01
CA ILE A 78 -0.18 -7.13 -6.63
C ILE A 78 -1.50 -7.24 -5.88
N VAL A 79 -2.12 -6.10 -5.57
CA VAL A 79 -3.43 -5.98 -4.95
C VAL A 79 -4.35 -5.17 -5.87
N SER A 80 -5.57 -5.65 -6.09
CA SER A 80 -6.57 -4.93 -6.88
C SER A 80 -8.00 -5.22 -6.40
N PRO A 81 -8.97 -4.32 -6.65
CA PRO A 81 -10.36 -4.57 -6.32
C PRO A 81 -11.06 -5.46 -7.35
N LEU A 82 -11.86 -6.43 -6.90
CA LEU A 82 -12.71 -7.30 -7.72
C LEU A 82 -14.05 -6.63 -8.07
N PRO A 83 -14.70 -7.04 -9.19
CA PRO A 83 -14.21 -7.96 -10.21
C PRO A 83 -13.17 -7.30 -11.12
N ILE A 84 -12.19 -8.10 -11.57
CA ILE A 84 -11.16 -7.68 -12.53
C ILE A 84 -11.71 -7.82 -13.95
N LYS A 85 -11.80 -6.69 -14.66
CA LYS A 85 -11.59 -6.66 -16.11
C LYS A 85 -10.17 -6.17 -16.30
N GLU A 86 -9.32 -6.93 -17.01
CA GLU A 86 -7.89 -6.64 -17.14
C GLU A 86 -7.60 -5.22 -17.69
N SER A 87 -8.52 -4.66 -18.49
CA SER A 87 -8.42 -3.28 -19.01
C SER A 87 -8.67 -2.19 -17.96
N ASP A 88 -9.26 -2.53 -16.81
CA ASP A 88 -9.80 -1.55 -15.87
C ASP A 88 -9.07 -1.53 -14.51
N SER A 89 -8.02 -2.36 -14.37
CA SER A 89 -7.23 -2.51 -13.13
C SER A 89 -6.03 -1.54 -13.05
N CYS A 90 -5.96 -0.60 -13.99
CA CYS A 90 -4.94 0.45 -14.05
C CYS A 90 -5.15 1.45 -12.90
N VAL A 91 -4.06 1.83 -12.23
CA VAL A 91 -4.11 2.88 -11.21
C VAL A 91 -4.18 4.22 -11.94
N THR A 92 -5.23 5.00 -11.69
CA THR A 92 -5.37 6.31 -12.32
C THR A 92 -4.69 7.40 -11.51
N GLU A 93 -4.84 7.36 -10.19
CA GLU A 93 -4.29 8.38 -9.30
C GLU A 93 -4.12 7.82 -7.87
N MET A 94 -3.14 8.36 -7.16
CA MET A 94 -2.99 8.15 -5.71
C MET A 94 -3.19 9.47 -4.98
N PHE A 95 -3.80 9.40 -3.81
CA PHE A 95 -4.08 10.56 -2.96
C PHE A 95 -3.60 10.28 -1.54
N ILE A 96 -3.20 11.33 -0.84
CA ILE A 96 -3.16 11.33 0.62
C ILE A 96 -4.52 11.77 1.12
N ALA A 97 -5.11 10.99 2.03
CA ALA A 97 -6.26 11.43 2.80
C ALA A 97 -5.79 11.99 4.15
N ASP A 98 -6.29 13.17 4.50
CA ASP A 98 -6.15 13.74 5.83
C ASP A 98 -7.27 13.25 6.77
N ASP A 99 -7.27 13.75 8.01
CA ASP A 99 -8.17 13.32 9.07
C ASP A 99 -9.66 13.60 8.78
N ASP A 100 -9.96 14.62 7.98
CA ASP A 100 -11.34 14.94 7.59
C ASP A 100 -11.79 14.14 6.35
N GLY A 101 -10.86 13.46 5.69
CA GLY A 101 -11.10 12.61 4.52
C GLY A 101 -10.89 13.33 3.20
N SER A 102 -10.47 14.59 3.21
CA SER A 102 -10.07 15.35 2.03
C SER A 102 -8.89 14.69 1.35
N LEU A 103 -8.96 14.67 0.02
CA LEU A 103 -7.97 14.01 -0.82
C LEU A 103 -7.03 15.04 -1.44
N GLN A 104 -5.73 14.85 -1.21
CA GLN A 104 -4.68 15.61 -1.87
C GLN A 104 -3.92 14.70 -2.85
N PRO A 105 -3.88 15.03 -4.15
CA PRO A 105 -3.15 14.25 -5.13
C PRO A 105 -1.67 14.07 -4.76
N LEU A 106 -1.19 12.83 -4.85
CA LEU A 106 0.23 12.50 -4.67
C LEU A 106 0.99 12.82 -5.94
N LYS A 107 1.94 13.75 -5.85
CA LYS A 107 2.88 14.05 -6.94
C LYS A 107 4.04 13.05 -6.91
N GLY A 108 3.79 11.83 -7.34
CA GLY A 108 4.79 10.77 -7.43
C GLY A 108 4.15 9.43 -7.78
N SER A 109 4.90 8.55 -8.43
CA SER A 109 4.42 7.20 -8.83
C SER A 109 4.65 6.13 -7.76
N ARG A 110 5.33 6.49 -6.66
CA ARG A 110 5.78 5.57 -5.62
C ARG A 110 5.61 6.17 -4.24
N VAL A 111 5.14 5.36 -3.31
CA VAL A 111 4.90 5.76 -1.92
C VAL A 111 5.57 4.76 -0.99
N VAL A 112 6.21 5.25 0.06
CA VAL A 112 6.85 4.45 1.10
C VAL A 112 6.18 4.74 2.43
N ILE A 113 5.75 3.69 3.11
CA ILE A 113 5.22 3.79 4.47
C ILE A 113 6.26 3.25 5.43
N ALA A 114 6.70 4.07 6.38
CA ALA A 114 7.50 3.63 7.51
C ALA A 114 6.61 3.29 8.71
N LEU A 115 6.83 2.11 9.27
CA LEU A 115 6.13 1.57 10.42
C LEU A 115 6.83 1.95 11.73
N GLU A 116 6.17 1.73 12.86
CA GLU A 116 6.72 2.09 14.17
C GLU A 116 7.89 1.18 14.55
N ASN A 117 7.88 -0.05 14.05
CA ASN A 117 8.98 -1.00 14.18
C ASN A 117 10.22 -0.69 13.31
N GLY A 118 10.21 0.45 12.58
CA GLY A 118 11.32 0.90 11.72
C GLY A 118 11.41 0.23 10.34
N LYS A 119 10.57 -0.77 10.04
CA LYS A 119 10.48 -1.39 8.71
C LYS A 119 9.63 -0.54 7.76
N THR A 120 9.72 -0.84 6.46
CA THR A 120 8.98 -0.12 5.43
C THR A 120 8.14 -1.04 4.55
N LEU A 121 7.14 -0.46 3.91
CA LEU A 121 6.43 -1.01 2.76
C LEU A 121 6.49 0.02 1.63
N GLU A 122 6.68 -0.43 0.40
CA GLU A 122 6.65 0.42 -0.79
C GLU A 122 5.48 0.05 -1.71
N PHE A 123 4.82 1.07 -2.24
CA PHE A 123 3.60 0.97 -3.05
C PHE A 123 3.79 1.72 -4.35
N MET A 124 3.36 1.12 -5.46
CA MET A 124 3.40 1.75 -6.78
C MET A 124 2.42 1.08 -7.73
N GLU A 125 2.11 1.73 -8.85
CA GLU A 125 1.41 1.04 -9.93
C GLU A 125 2.25 -0.15 -10.43
N HIS A 126 1.61 -1.30 -10.67
CA HIS A 126 2.29 -2.45 -11.25
C HIS A 126 2.74 -2.15 -12.69
N TYR A 127 3.93 -2.60 -13.10
CA TYR A 127 4.52 -2.26 -14.42
C TYR A 127 3.68 -2.66 -15.65
N ALA A 128 2.76 -3.62 -15.48
CA ALA A 128 1.81 -4.03 -16.51
C ALA A 128 0.41 -3.37 -16.34
N ASN A 129 0.31 -2.32 -15.53
CA ASN A 129 -0.90 -1.53 -15.24
C ASN A 129 -2.08 -2.38 -14.78
N ASN A 130 -1.81 -3.33 -13.89
CA ASN A 130 -2.78 -4.38 -13.53
C ASN A 130 -2.97 -4.52 -12.01
N GLY A 131 -2.97 -3.39 -11.31
CA GLY A 131 -3.12 -3.34 -9.85
C GLY A 131 -2.09 -2.44 -9.15
N LEU A 132 -2.22 -2.39 -7.83
CA LEU A 132 -1.24 -1.78 -6.94
C LEU A 132 -0.19 -2.82 -6.55
N LEU A 133 1.07 -2.58 -6.88
CA LEU A 133 2.20 -3.38 -6.42
C LEU A 133 2.61 -2.96 -5.02
N VAL A 134 2.79 -3.96 -4.15
CA VAL A 134 3.19 -3.82 -2.73
C VAL A 134 4.47 -4.59 -2.51
N TRP A 135 5.49 -3.93 -1.96
CA TRP A 135 6.76 -4.52 -1.60
C TRP A 135 7.00 -4.49 -0.09
N GLY A 136 7.50 -5.61 0.45
CA GLY A 136 8.18 -5.65 1.75
C GLY A 136 9.50 -4.88 1.66
N GLY A 137 9.65 -3.83 2.45
CA GLY A 137 10.80 -2.95 2.36
C GLY A 137 10.67 -1.97 1.19
N ARG A 138 11.64 -2.00 0.29
CA ARG A 138 11.69 -1.21 -0.94
C ARG A 138 11.72 -2.12 -2.16
N GLU A 139 11.22 -1.65 -3.30
CA GLU A 139 11.38 -2.34 -4.60
C GLU A 139 12.88 -2.61 -4.83
N PRO A 140 13.31 -3.81 -5.24
CA PRO A 140 14.71 -4.04 -5.62
C PRO A 140 15.14 -3.18 -6.82
N ASP A 141 16.20 -2.38 -6.69
CA ASP A 141 16.73 -1.54 -7.78
C ASP A 141 18.08 -2.08 -8.25
N SER A 142 18.13 -2.49 -9.52
CA SER A 142 19.32 -3.02 -10.18
C SER A 142 20.48 -2.02 -10.31
N GLN A 143 20.23 -0.72 -10.12
CA GLN A 143 21.25 0.32 -10.21
C GLN A 143 22.01 0.52 -8.90
N LEU A 144 21.50 -0.01 -7.78
CA LEU A 144 22.14 0.12 -6.47
C LEU A 144 23.07 -1.07 -6.16
N PRO A 145 24.09 -0.86 -5.32
CA PRO A 145 24.92 -1.95 -4.81
C PRO A 145 24.07 -3.02 -4.11
N PHE A 146 24.45 -4.29 -4.30
CA PHE A 146 23.72 -5.43 -3.72
C PHE A 146 23.50 -5.31 -2.21
N GLU A 147 24.51 -4.86 -1.45
CA GLU A 147 24.39 -4.70 -0.01
C GLU A 147 23.36 -3.62 0.38
N GLU A 148 23.23 -2.56 -0.42
CA GLU A 148 22.21 -1.53 -0.21
C GLU A 148 20.80 -2.07 -0.51
N VAL A 149 20.65 -2.80 -1.63
CA VAL A 149 19.39 -3.47 -1.99
C VAL A 149 18.98 -4.46 -0.90
N LYS A 150 19.92 -5.24 -0.37
CA LYS A 150 19.68 -6.21 0.71
C LYS A 150 19.25 -5.53 2.01
N GLN A 151 19.82 -4.37 2.34
CA GLN A 151 19.49 -3.65 3.58
C GLN A 151 18.08 -3.07 3.57
N ARG A 152 17.60 -2.65 2.40
CA ARG A 152 16.28 -2.03 2.24
C ARG A 152 15.15 -3.00 1.87
N THR A 153 15.47 -4.26 1.61
CA THR A 153 14.50 -5.30 1.24
C THR A 153 14.03 -6.05 2.48
N GLU A 154 12.73 -6.29 2.58
CA GLU A 154 12.10 -7.13 3.61
C GLU A 154 11.24 -8.19 2.91
N SER A 155 10.98 -9.34 3.52
CA SER A 155 9.90 -10.23 3.07
C SER A 155 8.53 -9.59 3.34
N LEU A 156 7.52 -10.01 2.58
CA LEU A 156 6.15 -9.49 2.71
C LEU A 156 5.24 -10.55 3.32
N GLY A 157 4.68 -10.25 4.48
CA GLY A 157 3.70 -11.06 5.19
C GLY A 157 2.29 -10.55 4.96
N VAL A 158 1.33 -11.47 4.93
CA VAL A 158 -0.08 -11.18 4.62
C VAL A 158 -0.99 -11.95 5.57
N TYR A 159 -1.89 -11.24 6.24
CA TYR A 159 -2.98 -11.82 7.03
C TYR A 159 -4.33 -11.40 6.43
N LEU A 160 -5.11 -12.37 5.99
CA LEU A 160 -6.47 -12.11 5.47
C LEU A 160 -7.40 -11.81 6.65
N LEU A 161 -7.95 -10.61 6.71
CA LEU A 161 -8.87 -10.19 7.78
C LEU A 161 -10.33 -10.34 7.36
N ALA A 162 -10.65 -9.94 6.13
CA ALA A 162 -11.98 -10.03 5.53
C ALA A 162 -11.86 -10.08 3.99
N GLY A 163 -12.97 -10.34 3.29
CA GLY A 163 -12.97 -10.35 1.82
C GLY A 163 -12.55 -9.02 1.16
N ASN A 164 -12.70 -7.91 1.88
CA ASN A 164 -12.34 -6.56 1.44
C ASN A 164 -11.21 -5.94 2.27
N VAL A 165 -10.55 -6.70 3.16
CA VAL A 165 -9.49 -6.15 4.03
C VAL A 165 -8.38 -7.17 4.23
N VAL A 166 -7.15 -6.74 4.00
CA VAL A 166 -5.96 -7.51 4.31
C VAL A 166 -5.02 -6.71 5.19
N HIS A 167 -4.34 -7.39 6.11
CA HIS A 167 -3.22 -6.84 6.86
C HIS A 167 -1.92 -7.26 6.18
N VAL A 168 -1.07 -6.30 5.85
CA VAL A 168 0.24 -6.54 5.25
C VAL A 168 1.33 -6.01 6.16
N PHE A 169 2.41 -6.78 6.30
CA PHE A 169 3.50 -6.43 7.19
C PHE A 169 4.86 -6.88 6.61
N PRO A 170 5.90 -6.06 6.72
CA PRO A 170 7.25 -6.45 6.35
C PRO A 170 7.91 -7.28 7.47
N TYR A 171 8.74 -8.24 7.11
CA TYR A 171 9.54 -9.01 8.07
C TYR A 171 10.88 -9.46 7.47
N LYS A 172 11.87 -9.73 8.33
CA LYS A 172 13.08 -10.45 7.92
C LYS A 172 12.92 -11.91 8.26
N VAL A 173 13.27 -12.77 7.31
CA VAL A 173 13.54 -14.18 7.60
C VAL A 173 14.89 -14.21 8.31
N GLU A 174 14.87 -14.62 9.59
CA GLU A 174 16.09 -14.87 10.38
C GLU A 174 16.75 -16.20 9.99
#